data_AF-A0A800UGE6-F1
#
_entry.id   AF-A0A800UGE6-F1
#
_cell.length_a   1.000
_cell.length_b   1.000
_cell.length_c   1.000
_cell.angle_alpha   90.00
_cell.angle_beta   90.00
_cell.angle_gamma   90.00
#
_symmetry.space_group_name_H-M   'P 1'
#
loop_
_entity.id
_entity.type
_entity.pdbx_description
1 polymer ?
#
loop_
_entity_poly.entity_id
_entity_poly.type
_entity_poly.pdbx_seq_one_letter_code
_entity_poly.pdbx_strand_id
1 'polypeptide(L)'
;MSCMEGVRLSLAQKINVVCALCASVYLIYISVFPLIYVFTVEFSRLSLIQNTIILFIGIGAGLGAFSMVQQALLFNTKIDAMFEKGIYRRLQPMLREVARVQVGLDGASHKMNAIESSINSLKKAVDDALVGRMPMRADKLTYSSDPILFLIKIVVLINVTFAAFVFMMQFPWVYLPYVVTAVYFMWWLGLTSEYGLWRHNGVYVWGFVPIIVIPSATIIMTILLPREIMLGALYIALGIYAYAYYAWSTYVMRGRLPGMIHDLLQEISTKSKIKRP
;
A
#
# COMPACT_ATOMS: atom_id res chain seq x y z
N MET A 1 42.45 4.30 1.32
CA MET A 1 42.23 4.50 -0.13
C MET A 1 41.03 3.63 -0.52
N SER A 2 39.86 4.00 -0.02
CA SER A 2 38.82 4.80 -0.71
C SER A 2 37.97 3.96 -1.67
N CYS A 3 36.98 3.26 -1.11
CA CYS A 3 35.69 3.02 -1.77
C CYS A 3 34.66 2.48 -0.75
N MET A 4 34.46 3.21 0.35
CA MET A 4 33.15 3.22 1.02
C MET A 4 32.48 4.53 0.65
N GLU A 5 32.20 4.70 -0.63
CA GLU A 5 31.38 5.81 -1.08
C GLU A 5 29.94 5.51 -0.67
N GLY A 6 29.48 6.36 0.24
CA GLY A 6 28.36 6.09 1.11
C GLY A 6 27.07 5.86 0.35
N VAL A 7 26.36 4.82 0.78
CA VAL A 7 24.91 4.70 0.61
C VAL A 7 24.28 6.05 0.98
N ARG A 8 23.70 6.73 -0.02
CA ARG A 8 22.90 7.95 0.17
C ARG A 8 21.53 7.58 0.74
N LEU A 9 21.52 6.97 1.92
CA LEU A 9 20.34 6.95 2.78
C LEU A 9 20.03 8.42 3.11
N SER A 10 18.77 8.81 2.97
CA SER A 10 18.29 10.11 3.46
C SER A 10 18.75 10.29 4.91
N LEU A 11 19.21 11.49 5.28
CA LEU A 11 19.66 11.80 6.65
C LEU A 11 18.63 11.34 7.69
N ALA A 12 17.34 11.47 7.37
CA ALA A 12 16.23 11.01 8.20
C ALA A 12 16.21 9.47 8.40
N GLN A 13 16.53 8.69 7.36
CA GLN A 13 16.58 7.22 7.46
C GLN A 13 17.77 6.74 8.29
N LYS A 14 18.92 7.42 8.18
CA LYS A 14 20.09 7.11 9.03
C LYS A 14 19.79 7.38 10.51
N ILE A 15 19.17 8.52 10.81
CA ILE A 15 18.77 8.89 12.16
C ILE A 15 17.73 7.90 12.71
N ASN A 16 16.72 7.54 11.92
CA ASN A 16 15.70 6.57 12.35
C ASN A 16 16.28 5.19 12.67
N VAL A 17 17.20 4.68 11.84
CA VAL A 17 17.84 3.39 12.08
C VAL A 17 18.69 3.44 13.35
N VAL A 18 19.48 4.50 13.56
CA VAL A 18 20.30 4.66 14.76
C VAL A 18 19.43 4.78 16.01
N CYS A 19 18.35 5.58 15.97
CA CYS A 19 17.40 5.69 17.08
C CYS A 19 16.72 4.36 17.40
N ALA A 20 16.30 3.60 16.38
CA ALA A 20 15.67 2.29 16.57
C ALA A 20 16.64 1.27 17.19
N LEU A 21 17.92 1.30 16.78
CA LEU A 21 18.97 0.46 17.35
C LEU A 21 19.27 0.82 18.81
N CYS A 22 19.43 2.11 19.12
CA CYS A 22 19.63 2.57 20.49
C CYS A 22 18.43 2.23 21.40
N ALA A 23 17.20 2.41 20.90
CA ALA A 23 15.99 2.06 21.64
C ALA A 23 15.89 0.55 21.89
N SER A 24 16.23 -0.28 20.90
CA SER A 24 16.26 -1.75 21.03
C SER A 24 17.25 -2.19 22.11
N VAL A 25 18.49 -1.68 22.07
CA VAL A 25 19.52 -2.00 23.08
C VAL A 25 19.07 -1.57 24.47
N TYR A 26 18.48 -0.38 24.59
CA TYR A 26 17.98 0.14 25.86
C TYR A 26 16.85 -0.71 26.44
N LEU A 27 15.88 -1.13 25.61
CA LEU A 27 14.78 -2.00 26.04
C LEU A 27 15.27 -3.38 26.46
N ILE A 28 16.22 -3.96 25.73
CA ILE A 28 16.85 -5.24 26.12
C ILE A 28 17.56 -5.09 27.47
N TYR A 29 18.31 -4.00 27.65
CA TYR A 29 19.03 -3.74 28.90
C TYR A 29 18.08 -3.63 30.11
N ILE A 30 17.01 -2.83 30.01
CA ILE A 30 16.00 -2.69 31.06
C ILE A 30 15.28 -4.01 31.33
N SER A 31 15.08 -4.84 30.31
CA SER A 31 14.33 -6.07 30.43
C SER A 31 15.12 -7.23 31.02
N VAL A 32 16.43 -7.29 30.82
CA VAL A 32 17.27 -8.41 31.26
C VAL A 32 17.49 -8.40 32.77
N PHE A 33 17.72 -7.22 33.36
CA PHE A 33 18.04 -7.09 34.79
C PHE A 33 16.91 -7.60 35.72
N PRO A 34 15.63 -7.23 35.51
CA PRO A 34 14.51 -7.74 36.28
C PRO A 34 14.25 -9.23 36.04
N LEU A 35 14.52 -9.73 34.83
CA LEU A 35 14.34 -11.14 34.48
C LEU A 35 15.28 -12.04 35.28
N ILE A 36 16.54 -11.62 35.43
CA ILE A 36 17.54 -12.30 36.27
C ILE A 36 17.11 -12.27 37.74
N TYR A 37 16.63 -11.13 38.22
CA TYR A 37 16.17 -10.95 39.61
C TYR A 37 14.96 -11.85 39.95
N VAL A 38 13.96 -11.89 39.07
CA VAL A 38 12.76 -12.73 39.23
C VAL A 38 13.08 -14.22 39.21
N PHE A 39 14.13 -14.62 38.46
CA PHE A 39 14.58 -16.01 38.44
C PHE A 39 15.38 -16.44 39.67
N THR A 40 15.98 -15.51 40.40
CA THR A 40 16.95 -15.81 41.48
C THR A 40 16.42 -15.55 42.88
N VAL A 41 15.52 -14.57 43.06
CA VAL A 41 15.11 -14.10 44.40
C VAL A 41 13.64 -14.44 44.71
N GLU A 42 12.69 -13.94 43.92
CA GLU A 42 11.26 -14.14 44.16
C GLU A 42 10.48 -14.37 42.87
N PHE A 43 9.84 -15.53 42.78
CA PHE A 43 9.11 -15.94 41.58
C PHE A 43 7.70 -15.34 41.54
N SER A 44 7.57 -14.14 40.95
CA SER A 44 6.29 -13.49 40.69
C SER A 44 5.87 -13.68 39.21
N ARG A 45 4.74 -14.36 38.97
CA ARG A 45 4.28 -14.68 37.60
C ARG A 45 4.00 -13.43 36.75
N LEU A 46 3.45 -12.38 37.36
CA LEU A 46 3.08 -11.14 36.67
C LEU A 46 4.32 -10.37 36.17
N SER A 47 5.37 -10.26 37.00
CA SER A 47 6.60 -9.57 36.63
C SER A 47 7.37 -10.33 35.54
N LEU A 48 7.33 -11.68 35.57
CA LEU A 48 7.96 -12.51 34.55
C LEU A 48 7.32 -12.30 33.18
N ILE A 49 5.99 -12.31 33.10
CA ILE A 49 5.25 -12.11 31.84
C ILE A 49 5.53 -10.71 31.28
N GLN A 50 5.45 -9.67 32.12
CA GLN A 50 5.68 -8.29 31.68
C GLN A 50 7.10 -8.09 31.15
N ASN A 51 8.12 -8.57 31.87
CA ASN A 51 9.51 -8.44 31.44
C ASN A 51 9.80 -9.29 30.20
N THR A 52 9.17 -10.46 30.06
CA THR A 52 9.33 -11.28 28.85
C THR A 52 8.74 -10.59 27.62
N ILE A 53 7.58 -9.95 27.73
CA ILE A 53 6.97 -9.18 26.63
C ILE A 53 7.89 -8.02 26.21
N ILE A 54 8.45 -7.27 27.17
CA ILE A 54 9.36 -6.15 26.89
C ILE A 54 10.64 -6.65 26.18
N LEU A 55 11.18 -7.80 26.58
CA LEU A 55 12.32 -8.45 25.93
C LEU A 55 12.01 -8.77 24.46
N PHE A 56 10.86 -9.38 24.18
CA PHE A 56 10.43 -9.71 22.82
C PHE A 56 10.26 -8.47 21.95
N ILE A 57 9.71 -7.38 22.51
CA ILE A 57 9.61 -6.10 21.80
C ILE A 57 11.00 -5.53 21.49
N GLY A 58 11.93 -5.58 22.46
CA GLY A 58 13.31 -5.12 22.27
C GLY A 58 14.06 -5.89 21.17
N ILE A 59 13.95 -7.23 21.18
CA ILE A 59 14.54 -8.10 20.16
C ILE A 59 13.88 -7.86 18.80
N GLY A 60 12.55 -7.75 18.75
CA GLY A 60 11.79 -7.47 17.53
C GLY A 60 12.16 -6.13 16.90
N ALA A 61 12.32 -5.08 17.71
CA ALA A 61 12.79 -3.78 17.23
C ALA A 61 14.21 -3.84 16.65
N GLY A 62 15.10 -4.63 17.26
CA GLY A 62 16.47 -4.82 16.77
C GLY A 62 16.51 -5.56 15.43
N LEU A 63 15.76 -6.65 15.31
CA LEU A 63 15.63 -7.40 14.04
C LEU A 63 14.96 -6.55 12.95
N GLY A 64 13.97 -5.75 13.31
CA GLY A 64 13.32 -4.80 12.40
C GLY A 64 14.31 -3.77 11.84
N ALA A 65 15.09 -3.12 12.70
CA ALA A 65 16.13 -2.18 12.30
C ALA A 65 17.18 -2.84 11.38
N PHE A 66 17.59 -4.07 11.69
CA PHE A 66 18.53 -4.82 10.87
C PHE A 66 17.96 -5.19 9.50
N SER A 67 16.69 -5.61 9.44
CA SER A 67 16.01 -5.95 8.19
C SER A 67 15.85 -4.73 7.27
N MET A 68 15.60 -3.54 7.82
CA MET A 68 15.53 -2.29 7.07
C MET A 68 16.86 -1.93 6.42
N VAL A 69 17.98 -2.14 7.14
CA VAL A 69 19.32 -1.92 6.59
C VAL A 69 19.60 -2.89 5.44
N GLN A 70 19.25 -4.18 5.60
CA GLN A 70 19.40 -5.16 4.53
C GLN A 70 18.55 -4.84 3.30
N GLN A 71 17.29 -4.42 3.49
CA GLN A 71 16.42 -4.02 2.39
C GLN A 71 16.97 -2.79 1.66
N ALA A 72 17.51 -1.80 2.37
CA ALA A 72 18.14 -0.63 1.76
C ALA A 72 19.37 -1.00 0.90
N LEU A 73 20.20 -1.96 1.36
CA LEU A 73 21.36 -2.45 0.61
C LEU A 73 20.96 -3.25 -0.65
N LEU A 74 19.93 -4.10 -0.53
CA LEU A 74 19.42 -4.90 -1.65
C LEU A 74 18.66 -4.07 -2.68
N PHE A 75 18.08 -2.95 -2.28
CA PHE A 75 17.33 -2.07 -3.19
C PHE A 75 18.27 -1.31 -4.13
N ASN A 76 19.39 -0.78 -3.63
CA ASN A 76 20.37 -0.07 -4.47
C ASN A 76 21.03 -0.99 -5.50
N THR A 77 21.43 -2.20 -5.09
CA THR A 77 22.03 -3.19 -6.00
C THR A 77 21.05 -3.69 -7.06
N LYS A 78 19.76 -3.80 -6.74
CA LYS A 78 18.71 -4.17 -7.71
C LYS A 78 18.32 -3.02 -8.63
N ILE A 79 18.38 -1.77 -8.17
CA ILE A 79 18.11 -0.59 -8.99
C ILE A 79 19.16 -0.44 -10.07
N ASP A 80 20.45 -0.48 -9.74
CA ASP A 80 21.52 -0.34 -10.74
C ASP A 80 21.44 -1.47 -11.79
N ALA A 81 21.20 -2.70 -11.34
CA ALA A 81 21.02 -3.84 -12.23
C ALA A 81 19.74 -3.75 -13.11
N MET A 82 18.66 -3.14 -12.62
CA MET A 82 17.43 -2.90 -13.40
C MET A 82 17.54 -1.71 -14.36
N PHE A 83 18.25 -0.65 -13.97
CA PHE A 83 18.47 0.52 -14.81
C PHE A 83 19.38 0.19 -15.99
N GLU A 84 20.46 -0.54 -15.75
CA GLU A 84 21.44 -0.91 -16.77
C GLU A 84 20.86 -1.91 -17.79
N LYS A 85 20.12 -2.94 -17.34
CA LYS A 85 19.51 -3.93 -18.26
C LYS A 85 18.17 -3.50 -18.86
N GLY A 86 17.38 -2.69 -18.15
CA GLY A 86 15.99 -2.40 -18.51
C GLY A 86 15.76 -1.04 -19.18
N ILE A 87 16.42 0.01 -18.67
CA ILE A 87 16.13 1.40 -19.03
C ILE A 87 17.07 1.87 -20.16
N TYR A 88 18.39 1.66 -20.04
CA TYR A 88 19.34 2.04 -21.10
C TYR A 88 19.07 1.37 -22.45
N ARG A 89 18.75 0.06 -22.44
CA ARG A 89 18.43 -0.70 -23.67
C ARG A 89 17.13 -0.24 -24.34
N ARG A 90 16.21 0.40 -23.60
CA ARG A 90 14.93 0.91 -24.10
C ARG A 90 14.97 2.39 -24.49
N LEU A 91 15.83 3.21 -23.88
CA LEU A 91 16.00 4.62 -24.27
C LEU A 91 16.85 4.82 -25.53
N GLN A 92 17.82 3.95 -25.77
CA GLN A 92 18.68 4.03 -26.97
C GLN A 92 17.90 4.02 -28.30
N PRO A 93 16.88 3.17 -28.51
CA PRO A 93 16.07 3.25 -29.73
C PRO A 93 15.14 4.48 -29.75
N MET A 94 14.63 4.94 -28.60
CA MET A 94 13.74 6.12 -28.53
C MET A 94 14.46 7.42 -28.92
N LEU A 95 15.71 7.62 -28.51
CA LEU A 95 16.53 8.77 -28.93
C LEU A 95 16.86 8.75 -30.44
N ARG A 96 17.01 7.56 -31.02
CA ARG A 96 17.25 7.39 -32.46
C ARG A 96 15.99 7.63 -33.29
N GLU A 97 14.82 7.31 -32.75
CA GLU A 97 13.53 7.56 -33.39
C GLU A 97 13.17 9.06 -33.38
N VAL A 98 13.45 9.79 -32.30
CA VAL A 98 13.18 11.25 -32.20
C VAL A 98 14.03 12.05 -33.19
N ALA A 99 15.28 11.63 -33.44
CA ALA A 99 16.13 12.21 -34.49
C ALA A 99 15.62 11.94 -35.93
N ARG A 100 14.73 10.95 -36.11
CA ARG A 100 14.11 10.58 -37.40
C ARG A 100 12.76 11.26 -37.64
N VAL A 101 12.03 11.60 -36.58
CA VAL A 101 10.69 12.20 -36.65
C VAL A 101 10.74 13.66 -37.11
N GLN A 102 11.88 14.35 -37.04
CA GLN A 102 12.02 15.74 -37.51
C GLN A 102 12.07 15.88 -39.05
N VAL A 103 12.07 14.78 -39.81
CA VAL A 103 12.02 14.79 -41.30
C VAL A 103 10.66 14.30 -41.85
N GLY A 104 9.70 13.94 -40.98
CA GLY A 104 8.40 13.37 -41.37
C GLY A 104 7.18 14.30 -41.23
N LEU A 105 7.38 15.58 -40.94
CA LEU A 105 6.29 16.53 -40.65
C LEU A 105 5.50 16.97 -41.90
N ASP A 106 6.09 16.88 -43.11
CA ASP A 106 5.39 17.23 -44.36
C ASP A 106 4.38 16.15 -44.81
N GLY A 107 4.59 14.88 -44.41
CA GLY A 107 3.70 13.78 -44.75
C GLY A 107 2.46 13.64 -43.86
N ALA A 108 2.49 14.22 -42.65
CA ALA A 108 1.39 14.15 -41.70
C ALA A 108 0.20 15.04 -42.11
N SER A 109 0.47 16.19 -42.76
CA SER A 109 -0.55 17.10 -43.26
C SER A 109 -1.44 16.44 -44.33
N HIS A 110 -0.84 15.68 -45.25
CA HIS A 110 -1.57 14.98 -46.31
C HIS A 110 -2.45 13.82 -45.80
N LYS A 111 -2.03 13.11 -44.75
CA LYS A 111 -2.86 12.06 -44.13
C LYS A 111 -4.01 12.64 -43.32
N MET A 112 -3.85 13.83 -42.75
CA MET A 112 -4.91 14.48 -41.97
C MET A 112 -6.12 14.84 -42.85
N ASN A 113 -5.88 15.33 -44.08
CA ASN A 113 -6.93 15.64 -45.05
C ASN A 113 -7.68 14.40 -45.57
N ALA A 114 -6.99 13.25 -45.68
CA ALA A 114 -7.62 11.99 -46.07
C ALA A 114 -8.46 11.37 -44.93
N ILE A 115 -8.09 11.64 -43.69
CA ILE A 115 -8.86 11.22 -42.51
C ILE A 115 -10.11 12.10 -42.36
N GLU A 116 -10.01 13.40 -42.62
CA GLU A 116 -11.15 14.32 -42.56
C GLU A 116 -12.25 13.96 -43.58
N SER A 117 -11.87 13.56 -44.80
CA SER A 117 -12.86 13.10 -45.80
C SER A 117 -13.50 11.75 -45.42
N SER A 118 -12.75 10.87 -44.76
CA SER A 118 -13.25 9.59 -44.25
C SER A 118 -14.17 9.76 -43.03
N ILE A 119 -13.93 10.76 -42.19
CA ILE A 119 -14.81 11.11 -41.06
C ILE A 119 -16.13 11.71 -41.58
N ASN A 120 -16.08 12.52 -42.63
CA ASN A 120 -17.28 13.12 -43.23
C ASN A 120 -18.18 12.08 -43.92
N SER A 121 -17.61 11.06 -44.57
CA SER A 121 -18.39 9.96 -45.14
C SER A 121 -18.95 9.02 -44.06
N LEU A 122 -18.22 8.81 -42.97
CA LEU A 122 -18.69 8.04 -41.81
C LEU A 122 -19.84 8.76 -41.08
N LYS A 123 -19.75 10.09 -40.91
CA LYS A 123 -20.81 10.90 -40.27
C LYS A 123 -22.12 10.80 -41.06
N LYS A 124 -22.04 10.84 -42.40
CA LYS A 124 -23.20 10.70 -43.29
C LYS A 124 -23.82 9.29 -43.23
N ALA A 125 -22.99 8.25 -43.14
CA ALA A 125 -23.46 6.86 -42.98
C ALA A 125 -24.03 6.57 -41.58
N VAL A 126 -23.55 7.27 -40.55
CA VAL A 126 -24.04 7.16 -39.17
C VAL A 126 -25.35 7.93 -38.97
N ASP A 127 -25.52 9.10 -39.60
CA ASP A 127 -26.80 9.83 -39.62
C ASP A 127 -27.91 9.02 -40.32
N ASP A 128 -27.60 8.30 -41.41
CA ASP A 128 -28.54 7.39 -42.07
C ASP A 128 -28.84 6.12 -41.24
N ALA A 129 -27.92 5.68 -40.38
CA ALA A 129 -28.09 4.50 -39.53
C ALA A 129 -28.79 4.78 -38.18
N LEU A 130 -28.74 6.03 -37.69
CA LEU A 130 -29.27 6.44 -36.38
C LEU A 130 -30.80 6.65 -36.34
N VAL A 131 -31.49 6.66 -37.48
CA VAL A 131 -32.97 6.61 -37.53
C VAL A 131 -33.51 5.24 -37.08
N GLY A 132 -32.65 4.22 -36.93
CA GLY A 132 -33.09 2.83 -36.79
C GLY A 132 -33.04 2.16 -35.42
N ARG A 133 -32.14 2.48 -34.48
CA ARG A 133 -31.95 1.62 -33.29
C ARG A 133 -31.48 2.32 -32.01
N MET A 134 -32.25 2.11 -30.94
CA MET A 134 -32.00 2.44 -29.53
C MET A 134 -30.83 1.63 -28.90
N PRO A 135 -30.35 2.00 -27.68
CA PRO A 135 -28.94 2.06 -27.34
C PRO A 135 -28.37 0.76 -26.76
N MET A 136 -27.14 0.42 -27.17
CA MET A 136 -26.39 -0.66 -26.55
C MET A 136 -25.52 -0.13 -25.40
N ARG A 137 -25.92 -0.56 -24.21
CA ARG A 137 -25.29 -0.50 -22.90
C ARG A 137 -23.78 -0.82 -22.96
N ALA A 138 -22.94 0.21 -23.04
CA ALA A 138 -21.50 0.12 -22.85
C ALA A 138 -21.13 0.75 -21.50
N ASP A 139 -21.51 0.07 -20.41
CA ASP A 139 -21.05 0.42 -19.07
C ASP A 139 -19.59 -0.09 -18.95
N LYS A 140 -18.70 0.70 -19.54
CA LYS A 140 -17.25 0.56 -19.44
C LYS A 140 -16.91 0.83 -17.99
N LEU A 141 -16.76 -0.23 -17.20
CA LEU A 141 -16.18 -0.18 -15.87
C LEU A 141 -14.88 0.63 -15.95
N THR A 142 -14.96 1.86 -15.47
CA THR A 142 -13.90 2.84 -15.45
C THR A 142 -12.84 2.38 -14.45
N TYR A 143 -12.01 1.41 -14.85
CA TYR A 143 -10.74 1.13 -14.18
C TYR A 143 -9.79 2.29 -14.50
N SER A 144 -10.01 3.40 -13.80
CA SER A 144 -9.16 4.60 -13.88
C SER A 144 -8.20 4.59 -12.70
N SER A 145 -7.35 3.56 -12.60
CA SER A 145 -6.29 3.53 -11.60
C SER A 145 -4.96 3.77 -12.30
N ASP A 146 -4.64 5.04 -12.51
CA ASP A 146 -3.24 5.43 -12.55
C ASP A 146 -2.61 4.98 -11.21
N PRO A 147 -1.60 4.10 -11.23
CA PRO A 147 -1.02 3.53 -10.01
C PRO A 147 -0.46 4.63 -9.08
N ILE A 148 -0.10 5.78 -9.64
CA ILE A 148 0.37 6.96 -8.92
C ILE A 148 -0.77 7.61 -8.12
N LEU A 149 -1.95 7.77 -8.73
CA LEU A 149 -3.10 8.40 -8.07
C LEU A 149 -3.60 7.53 -6.90
N PHE A 150 -3.61 6.21 -7.08
CA PHE A 150 -3.94 5.26 -6.01
C PHE A 150 -2.97 5.38 -4.83
N LEU A 151 -1.66 5.41 -5.11
CA LEU A 151 -0.63 5.56 -4.09
C LEU A 151 -0.83 6.86 -3.29
N ILE A 152 -1.10 7.97 -3.97
CA ILE A 152 -1.34 9.27 -3.33
C ILE A 152 -2.55 9.19 -2.38
N LYS A 153 -3.68 8.61 -2.83
CA LYS A 153 -4.87 8.45 -1.98
C LYS A 153 -4.58 7.63 -0.71
N ILE A 154 -3.87 6.52 -0.85
CA ILE A 154 -3.49 5.66 0.29
C ILE A 154 -2.57 6.41 1.27
N VAL A 155 -1.57 7.13 0.75
CA VAL A 155 -0.66 7.94 1.59
C VAL A 155 -1.44 9.01 2.35
N VAL A 156 -2.38 9.70 1.71
CA VAL A 156 -3.26 10.68 2.38
C VAL A 156 -4.08 9.99 3.47
N LEU A 157 -4.67 8.83 3.19
CA LEU A 157 -5.50 8.09 4.14
C LEU A 157 -4.71 7.61 5.38
N ILE A 158 -3.46 7.19 5.19
CA ILE A 158 -2.53 6.85 6.27
C ILE A 158 -2.23 8.09 7.13
N ASN A 159 -1.95 9.24 6.50
CA ASN A 159 -1.69 10.48 7.24
C ASN A 159 -2.92 10.94 8.04
N VAL A 160 -4.12 10.86 7.46
CA VAL A 160 -5.37 11.15 8.18
C VAL A 160 -5.56 10.20 9.36
N THR A 161 -5.28 8.91 9.19
CA THR A 161 -5.33 7.91 10.26
C THR A 161 -4.33 8.24 11.38
N PHE A 162 -3.11 8.62 11.02
CA PHE A 162 -2.09 9.02 11.98
C PHE A 162 -2.46 10.30 12.73
N ALA A 163 -3.02 11.30 12.04
CA ALA A 163 -3.54 12.50 12.67
C ALA A 163 -4.68 12.19 13.64
N ALA A 164 -5.61 11.31 13.27
CA ALA A 164 -6.68 10.85 14.15
C ALA A 164 -6.15 10.10 15.37
N PHE A 165 -5.08 9.31 15.22
CA PHE A 165 -4.41 8.62 16.33
C PHE A 165 -3.82 9.62 17.33
N VAL A 166 -3.05 10.59 16.84
CA VAL A 166 -2.44 11.64 17.68
C VAL A 166 -3.51 12.50 18.35
N PHE A 167 -4.58 12.84 17.63
CA PHE A 167 -5.73 13.56 18.17
C PHE A 167 -6.39 12.78 19.31
N MET A 168 -6.63 11.48 19.13
CA MET A 168 -7.23 10.64 20.17
C MET A 168 -6.35 10.47 21.41
N MET A 169 -5.02 10.62 21.28
CA MET A 169 -4.13 10.64 22.44
C MET A 169 -4.28 11.91 23.29
N GLN A 170 -4.75 13.02 22.71
CA GLN A 170 -4.83 14.32 23.38
C GLN A 170 -6.25 14.67 23.87
N PHE A 171 -7.29 14.22 23.19
CA PHE A 171 -8.68 14.64 23.42
C PHE A 171 -9.49 13.66 24.31
N PRO A 172 -10.61 14.12 24.91
CA PRO A 172 -11.36 13.34 25.90
C PRO A 172 -12.08 12.11 25.31
N TRP A 173 -12.26 11.11 26.18
CA TRP A 173 -12.65 9.73 25.88
C TRP A 173 -14.03 9.55 25.24
N VAL A 174 -14.92 10.51 25.46
CA VAL A 174 -16.30 10.46 24.98
C VAL A 174 -16.34 10.31 23.45
N TYR A 175 -15.34 10.84 22.75
CA TYR A 175 -15.27 10.82 21.29
C TYR A 175 -14.59 9.57 20.70
N LEU A 176 -13.92 8.76 21.53
CA LEU A 176 -13.10 7.64 21.07
C LEU A 176 -13.85 6.62 20.21
N PRO A 177 -15.02 6.07 20.64
CA PRO A 177 -15.74 5.10 19.80
C PRO A 177 -16.19 5.69 18.47
N TYR A 178 -16.51 6.99 18.42
CA TYR A 178 -17.01 7.64 17.21
C TYR A 178 -15.89 7.94 16.22
N VAL A 179 -14.76 8.50 16.68
CA VAL A 179 -13.66 8.86 15.79
C VAL A 179 -12.97 7.63 15.23
N VAL A 180 -12.74 6.60 16.05
CA VAL A 180 -12.17 5.33 15.55
C VAL A 180 -13.09 4.74 14.49
N THR A 181 -14.40 4.67 14.74
CA THR A 181 -15.36 4.16 13.76
C THR A 181 -15.37 4.98 12.47
N ALA A 182 -15.28 6.31 12.55
CA ALA A 182 -15.18 7.19 11.38
C ALA A 182 -13.93 6.88 10.55
N VAL A 183 -12.79 6.60 11.18
CA VAL A 183 -11.56 6.22 10.48
C VAL A 183 -11.72 4.85 9.79
N TYR A 184 -12.33 3.85 10.43
CA TYR A 184 -12.65 2.57 9.78
C TYR A 184 -13.53 2.78 8.55
N PHE A 185 -14.54 3.65 8.67
CA PHE A 185 -15.44 3.97 7.58
C PHE A 185 -14.74 4.71 6.44
N MET A 186 -13.80 5.63 6.74
CA MET A 186 -12.97 6.27 5.73
C MET A 186 -12.10 5.26 4.97
N TRP A 187 -11.52 4.27 5.66
CA TRP A 187 -10.78 3.18 5.01
C TRP A 187 -11.65 2.35 4.08
N TRP A 188 -12.83 1.98 4.54
CA TRP A 188 -13.82 1.29 3.73
C TRP A 188 -14.21 2.10 2.49
N LEU A 189 -14.54 3.39 2.67
CA LEU A 189 -15.00 4.25 1.59
C LEU A 189 -13.90 4.51 0.56
N GLY A 190 -12.67 4.79 1.03
CA GLY A 190 -11.51 5.01 0.18
C GLY A 190 -11.22 3.82 -0.72
N LEU A 191 -11.16 2.61 -0.15
CA LEU A 191 -10.94 1.38 -0.91
C LEU A 191 -12.12 1.05 -1.82
N THR A 192 -13.36 1.16 -1.36
CA THR A 192 -14.56 0.91 -2.17
C THR A 192 -14.62 1.80 -3.40
N SER A 193 -14.30 3.09 -3.22
CA SER A 193 -14.30 4.08 -4.30
C SER A 193 -13.27 3.76 -5.37
N GLU A 194 -12.07 3.31 -4.97
CA GLU A 194 -10.98 3.01 -5.89
C GLU A 194 -11.29 1.78 -6.74
N TYR A 195 -11.81 0.72 -6.11
CA TYR A 195 -12.14 -0.51 -6.82
C TYR A 195 -13.49 -0.43 -7.54
N GLY A 196 -14.28 0.64 -7.39
CA GLY A 196 -15.60 0.75 -8.02
C GLY A 196 -16.58 -0.33 -7.55
N LEU A 197 -16.44 -0.79 -6.31
CA LEU A 197 -17.13 -1.96 -5.76
C LEU A 197 -18.59 -1.69 -5.37
N TRP A 198 -19.10 -0.47 -5.55
CA TRP A 198 -20.44 -0.04 -5.12
C TRP A 198 -21.60 -0.94 -5.55
N ARG A 199 -21.47 -1.69 -6.65
CA ARG A 199 -22.52 -2.59 -7.15
C ARG A 199 -22.52 -3.97 -6.49
N HIS A 200 -21.51 -4.30 -5.70
CA HIS A 200 -21.36 -5.62 -5.11
C HIS A 200 -21.94 -5.65 -3.68
N ASN A 201 -22.99 -6.46 -3.47
CA ASN A 201 -23.71 -6.52 -2.17
C ASN A 201 -22.80 -6.83 -0.97
N GLY A 202 -21.75 -7.64 -1.17
CA GLY A 202 -20.79 -7.97 -0.11
C GLY A 202 -20.03 -6.77 0.48
N VAL A 203 -19.94 -5.66 -0.24
CA VAL A 203 -19.21 -4.45 0.19
C VAL A 203 -19.88 -3.76 1.36
N TYR A 204 -21.21 -3.74 1.36
CA TYR A 204 -21.98 -3.12 2.42
C TYR A 204 -21.81 -3.87 3.74
N VAL A 205 -21.63 -5.19 3.71
CA VAL A 205 -21.33 -5.98 4.90
C VAL A 205 -20.01 -5.53 5.52
N TRP A 206 -18.96 -5.35 4.71
CA TRP A 206 -17.67 -4.84 5.18
C TRP A 206 -17.77 -3.44 5.77
N GLY A 207 -18.67 -2.58 5.27
CA GLY A 207 -18.88 -1.23 5.81
C GLY A 207 -19.74 -1.20 7.08
N PHE A 208 -20.80 -2.01 7.15
CA PHE A 208 -21.73 -2.04 8.27
C PHE A 208 -21.15 -2.73 9.51
N VAL A 209 -20.37 -3.79 9.34
CA VAL A 209 -19.81 -4.55 10.45
C VAL A 209 -18.98 -3.65 11.38
N PRO A 210 -18.02 -2.84 10.91
CA PRO A 210 -17.27 -1.92 11.76
C PRO A 210 -18.13 -0.87 12.45
N ILE A 211 -19.19 -0.37 11.80
CA ILE A 211 -20.08 0.65 12.38
C ILE A 211 -20.75 0.15 13.67
N ILE A 212 -21.06 -1.14 13.73
CA ILE A 212 -21.69 -1.75 14.90
C ILE A 212 -20.64 -2.30 15.85
N VAL A 213 -19.67 -3.06 15.34
CA VAL A 213 -18.71 -3.81 16.14
C VAL A 213 -17.71 -2.88 16.84
N ILE A 214 -17.20 -1.85 16.17
CA ILE A 214 -16.13 -1.01 16.73
C ILE A 214 -16.61 -0.18 17.93
N PRO A 215 -17.76 0.52 17.90
CA PRO A 215 -18.25 1.22 19.09
C PRO A 215 -18.50 0.28 20.25
N SER A 216 -19.16 -0.87 20.01
CA SER A 216 -19.44 -1.86 21.06
C SER A 216 -18.16 -2.45 21.65
N ALA A 217 -17.21 -2.85 20.80
CA ALA A 217 -15.91 -3.38 21.23
C ALA A 217 -15.13 -2.34 22.02
N THR A 218 -15.17 -1.08 21.59
CA THR A 218 -14.50 0.03 22.29
C THR A 218 -15.06 0.22 23.68
N ILE A 219 -16.40 0.27 23.84
CA ILE A 219 -17.04 0.41 25.16
C ILE A 219 -16.61 -0.74 26.08
N ILE A 220 -16.59 -1.98 25.58
CA ILE A 220 -16.15 -3.14 26.36
C ILE A 220 -14.67 -3.04 26.74
N MET A 221 -13.80 -2.65 25.79
CA MET A 221 -12.37 -2.51 26.03
C MET A 221 -12.03 -1.39 27.02
N THR A 222 -12.83 -0.33 27.11
CA THR A 222 -12.60 0.75 28.11
C THR A 222 -12.66 0.25 29.54
N ILE A 223 -13.36 -0.86 29.80
CA ILE A 223 -13.47 -1.48 31.12
C ILE A 223 -12.32 -2.45 31.37
N LEU A 224 -11.82 -3.11 30.31
CA LEU A 224 -10.87 -4.23 30.40
C LEU A 224 -9.40 -3.82 30.29
N LEU A 225 -9.10 -2.75 29.55
CA LEU A 225 -7.74 -2.39 29.16
C LEU A 225 -7.40 -0.94 29.53
N PRO A 226 -6.15 -0.65 29.91
CA PRO A 226 -5.69 0.72 30.05
C PRO A 226 -5.69 1.42 28.69
N ARG A 227 -5.84 2.74 28.74
CA ARG A 227 -6.10 3.62 27.58
C ARG A 227 -5.14 3.40 26.43
N GLU A 228 -3.85 3.37 26.73
CA GLU A 228 -2.75 3.32 25.77
C GLU A 228 -2.79 2.00 25.00
N ILE A 229 -3.06 0.89 25.71
CA ILE A 229 -3.14 -0.45 25.14
C ILE A 229 -4.40 -0.59 24.29
N MET A 230 -5.54 -0.10 24.77
CA MET A 230 -6.81 -0.11 24.02
C MET A 230 -6.67 0.64 22.69
N LEU A 231 -6.13 1.86 22.73
CA LEU A 231 -5.99 2.70 21.55
C LEU A 231 -5.02 2.06 20.55
N GLY A 232 -3.89 1.51 21.01
CA GLY A 232 -2.99 0.72 20.18
C GLY A 232 -3.68 -0.48 19.54
N ALA A 233 -4.43 -1.26 20.31
CA ALA A 233 -5.14 -2.44 19.82
C ALA A 233 -6.19 -2.10 18.74
N LEU A 234 -6.96 -1.03 18.91
CA LEU A 234 -7.96 -0.58 17.95
C LEU A 234 -7.35 -0.16 16.60
N TYR A 235 -6.19 0.51 16.62
CA TYR A 235 -5.48 0.92 15.40
C TYR A 235 -4.70 -0.24 14.74
N ILE A 236 -4.22 -1.21 15.52
CA ILE A 236 -3.69 -2.47 14.96
C ILE A 236 -4.80 -3.24 14.25
N ALA A 237 -5.97 -3.38 14.90
CA ALA A 237 -7.14 -3.99 14.30
C ALA A 237 -7.59 -3.25 13.02
N LEU A 238 -7.44 -1.92 12.97
CA LEU A 238 -7.72 -1.13 11.77
C LEU A 238 -6.78 -1.50 10.63
N GLY A 239 -5.49 -1.66 10.91
CA GLY A 239 -4.51 -2.11 9.92
C GLY A 239 -4.85 -3.50 9.37
N ILE A 240 -5.22 -4.43 10.25
CA ILE A 240 -5.67 -5.79 9.87
C ILE A 240 -6.93 -5.71 9.00
N TYR A 241 -7.91 -4.92 9.42
CA TYR A 241 -9.16 -4.70 8.69
C TYR A 241 -8.91 -4.10 7.29
N ALA A 242 -8.12 -3.03 7.20
CA ALA A 242 -7.79 -2.37 5.94
C ALA A 242 -7.07 -3.32 4.98
N TYR A 243 -6.12 -4.12 5.49
CA TYR A 243 -5.43 -5.14 4.71
C TYR A 243 -6.37 -6.25 4.25
N ALA A 244 -7.21 -6.78 5.13
CA ALA A 244 -8.17 -7.83 4.80
C ALA A 244 -9.18 -7.35 3.75
N TYR A 245 -9.69 -6.11 3.90
CA TYR A 245 -10.61 -5.52 2.94
C TYR A 245 -9.93 -5.24 1.59
N TYR A 246 -8.69 -4.76 1.60
CA TYR A 246 -7.87 -4.60 0.38
C TYR A 246 -7.66 -5.93 -0.35
N ALA A 247 -7.30 -6.99 0.39
CA ALA A 247 -7.08 -8.32 -0.17
C ALA A 247 -8.37 -8.88 -0.78
N TRP A 248 -9.50 -8.76 -0.08
CA TRP A 248 -10.81 -9.16 -0.57
C TRP A 248 -11.24 -8.36 -1.81
N SER A 249 -11.09 -7.03 -1.78
CA SER A 249 -11.41 -6.15 -2.90
C SER A 249 -10.60 -6.49 -4.15
N THR A 250 -9.30 -6.78 -3.97
CA THR A 250 -8.41 -7.22 -5.04
C THR A 250 -8.82 -8.59 -5.58
N TYR A 251 -9.22 -9.51 -4.71
CA TYR A 251 -9.69 -10.83 -5.10
C TYR A 251 -10.98 -10.77 -5.92
N VAL A 252 -11.97 -9.97 -5.50
CA VAL A 252 -13.24 -9.80 -6.24
C VAL A 252 -13.01 -9.18 -7.63
N MET A 253 -12.10 -8.21 -7.73
CA MET A 253 -11.85 -7.51 -9.01
C MET A 253 -10.94 -8.27 -9.96
N ARG A 254 -9.91 -8.95 -9.46
CA ARG A 254 -8.89 -9.63 -10.29
C ARG A 254 -9.04 -11.15 -10.33
N GLY A 255 -9.96 -11.71 -9.54
CA GLY A 255 -10.14 -13.16 -9.37
C GLY A 255 -8.94 -13.87 -8.74
N ARG A 256 -7.96 -13.15 -8.18
CA ARG A 256 -6.70 -13.69 -7.66
C ARG A 256 -6.19 -12.89 -6.46
N LEU A 257 -5.55 -13.56 -5.51
CA LEU A 257 -4.94 -12.93 -4.34
C LEU A 257 -3.71 -12.09 -4.73
N PRO A 258 -3.48 -10.92 -4.10
CA PRO A 258 -2.38 -10.01 -4.45
C PRO A 258 -0.97 -10.63 -4.35
N GLY A 259 -0.78 -11.74 -3.62
CA GLY A 259 0.50 -12.45 -3.51
C GLY A 259 0.88 -13.32 -4.73
N MET A 260 -0.07 -13.72 -5.59
CA MET A 260 0.17 -14.65 -6.71
C MET A 260 0.75 -14.00 -7.98
N ILE A 261 1.02 -12.70 -7.96
CA ILE A 261 1.62 -12.00 -9.13
C ILE A 261 3.05 -12.51 -9.39
N HIS A 262 3.76 -12.95 -8.35
CA HIS A 262 5.10 -13.55 -8.48
C HIS A 262 5.05 -14.84 -9.29
N ASP A 263 4.08 -15.71 -8.99
CA ASP A 263 3.89 -16.99 -9.68
C ASP A 263 3.50 -16.80 -11.15
N LEU A 264 2.72 -15.75 -11.46
CA LEU A 264 2.34 -15.39 -12.82
C LEU A 264 3.51 -14.86 -13.66
N LEU A 265 4.38 -14.03 -13.08
CA LEU A 265 5.60 -13.59 -13.77
C LEU A 265 6.52 -14.77 -14.06
N GLN A 266 6.57 -15.75 -13.14
CA GLN A 266 7.29 -16.99 -13.36
C GLN A 266 6.66 -17.84 -14.46
N GLU A 267 5.33 -18.00 -14.48
CA GLU A 267 4.62 -18.77 -15.49
C GLU A 267 4.73 -18.14 -16.90
N ILE A 268 4.59 -16.82 -17.01
CA ILE A 268 4.71 -16.07 -18.28
C ILE A 268 6.16 -16.08 -18.77
N SER A 269 7.14 -15.91 -17.87
CA SER A 269 8.57 -16.05 -18.19
C SER A 269 8.86 -17.43 -18.77
N THR A 270 8.31 -18.48 -18.16
CA THR A 270 8.51 -19.87 -18.55
C THR A 270 7.83 -20.19 -19.89
N LYS A 271 6.59 -19.76 -20.09
CA LYS A 271 5.89 -19.88 -21.38
C LYS A 271 6.54 -19.06 -22.51
N SER A 272 7.13 -17.90 -22.21
CA SER A 272 7.84 -17.09 -23.22
C SER A 272 9.17 -17.71 -23.67
N LYS A 273 9.83 -18.48 -22.79
CA LYS A 273 11.05 -19.22 -23.13
C LYS A 273 10.77 -20.43 -24.03
N ILE A 274 9.61 -21.06 -23.88
CA ILE A 274 9.20 -22.24 -24.68
C ILE A 274 8.77 -21.84 -26.11
N LYS A 275 8.41 -20.58 -26.34
CA LYS A 275 7.86 -20.10 -27.62
C LYS A 275 8.86 -19.37 -28.54
N ARG A 276 10.17 -19.42 -28.23
CA ARG A 276 11.21 -18.97 -29.17
C ARG A 276 11.81 -20.19 -29.89
N PRO A 277 11.40 -20.50 -31.13
CA PRO A 277 12.20 -21.31 -32.03
C PRO A 277 13.50 -20.59 -32.40
#